data_AF-A0A1V0V0B1-F1
#
_entry.id   AF-A0A1V0V0B1-F1
#
_cell.length_a   1.000
_cell.length_b   1.000
_cell.length_c   1.000
_cell.angle_alpha   90.00
_cell.angle_beta   90.00
_cell.angle_gamma   90.00
#
_symmetry.space_group_name_H-M   'P 1'
#
loop_
_entity.id
_entity.type
_entity.pdbx_description
1 polymer ?
#
loop_
_entity_poly.entity_id
_entity_poly.type
_entity_poly.pdbx_seq_one_letter_code
_entity_poly.pdbx_strand_id
1 'polypeptide(L)'
;MEREQKFGRLLAVADILGIRVFESGKPSPAEAHMDRFGRRPADTFNRIHKNIMEYSYKFSQKELDLLSKLDEIMNSFDYEQFNNKPLADRYLQQLGAYRHELRKEGY
;
A
#
# COMPACT_ATOMS: atom_id res chain seq x y z
N MET A 1 2.94 5.48 -15.45
CA MET A 1 2.25 4.31 -14.84
C MET A 1 0.76 4.55 -14.88
N GLU A 2 -0.03 3.53 -15.21
CA GLU A 2 -1.48 3.59 -15.15
C GLU A 2 -1.97 3.69 -13.70
N ARG A 3 -3.16 4.27 -13.49
CA ARG A 3 -3.74 4.48 -12.15
C ARG A 3 -3.84 3.17 -11.34
N GLU A 4 -4.27 2.07 -11.94
CA GLU A 4 -4.37 0.77 -11.27
C GLU A 4 -2.99 0.21 -10.90
N GLN A 5 -1.96 0.49 -11.70
CA GLN A 5 -0.59 0.09 -11.37
C GLN A 5 -0.09 0.85 -10.15
N LYS A 6 -0.29 2.18 -10.12
CA LYS A 6 0.11 3.01 -8.98
C LYS A 6 -0.59 2.57 -7.70
N PHE A 7 -1.92 2.40 -7.72
CA PHE A 7 -2.67 1.93 -6.55
C PHE A 7 -2.34 0.49 -6.13
N GLY A 8 -2.11 -0.42 -7.08
CA GLY A 8 -1.68 -1.78 -6.78
C GLY A 8 -0.33 -1.82 -6.06
N ARG A 9 0.66 -1.07 -6.57
CA ARG A 9 1.99 -0.93 -5.94
C ARG A 9 1.91 -0.25 -4.59
N LEU A 10 1.10 0.80 -4.48
CA LEU A 10 0.89 1.54 -3.25
C LEU A 10 0.31 0.63 -2.14
N LEU A 11 -0.70 -0.18 -2.47
CA LEU A 11 -1.24 -1.16 -1.53
C LEU A 11 -0.22 -2.26 -1.21
N ALA A 12 0.62 -2.68 -2.15
CA ALA A 12 1.67 -3.68 -1.90
C ALA A 12 2.70 -3.21 -0.87
N VAL A 13 3.19 -1.97 -0.98
CA VAL A 13 4.13 -1.41 0.00
C VAL A 13 3.48 -1.30 1.38
N ALA A 14 2.26 -0.74 1.43
CA ALA A 14 1.52 -0.62 2.68
C ALA A 14 1.25 -1.99 3.32
N ASP A 15 0.94 -3.01 2.52
CA ASP A 15 0.69 -4.37 2.97
C ASP A 15 1.93 -4.99 3.64
N ILE A 16 3.09 -4.90 2.98
CA ILE A 16 4.37 -5.38 3.55
C ILE A 16 4.73 -4.59 4.80
N LEU A 17 4.59 -3.27 4.78
CA LEU A 17 4.87 -2.41 5.94
C LEU A 17 3.98 -2.81 7.13
N GLY A 18 2.68 -3.01 6.90
CA GLY A 18 1.74 -3.49 7.91
C GLY A 18 2.11 -4.84 8.50
N ILE A 19 2.44 -5.84 7.66
CA ILE A 19 2.89 -7.17 8.11
C ILE A 19 4.11 -7.07 9.04
N ARG A 20 5.01 -6.13 8.80
CA ARG A 20 6.25 -5.97 9.56
C ARG A 20 6.06 -5.29 10.91
N VAL A 21 5.08 -4.40 11.04
CA VAL A 21 4.94 -3.53 12.24
C VAL A 21 3.70 -3.84 13.08
N PHE A 22 2.68 -4.44 12.49
CA PHE A 22 1.47 -4.80 13.21
C PHE A 22 1.73 -5.90 14.24
N GLU A 23 0.89 -5.93 15.27
CA GLU A 23 0.95 -6.96 16.30
C GLU A 23 0.45 -8.30 15.76
N SER A 24 0.90 -9.39 16.40
CA SER A 24 0.48 -10.74 16.03
C SER A 24 -1.05 -10.88 16.06
N GLY A 25 -1.61 -11.51 15.02
CA GLY A 25 -3.06 -11.70 14.87
C GLY A 25 -3.81 -10.52 14.25
N LYS A 26 -3.16 -9.36 14.04
CA LYS A 26 -3.75 -8.26 13.28
C LYS A 26 -3.65 -8.55 11.77
N PRO A 27 -4.77 -8.47 11.01
CA PRO A 27 -4.73 -8.68 9.56
C PRO A 27 -3.86 -7.65 8.86
N SER A 28 -3.28 -8.04 7.73
CA SER A 28 -2.54 -7.11 6.89
C SER A 28 -3.46 -6.03 6.30
N PRO A 29 -2.93 -4.86 5.90
CA PRO A 29 -3.72 -3.83 5.25
C PRO A 29 -4.52 -4.31 4.04
N ALA A 30 -3.95 -5.17 3.19
CA ALA A 30 -4.71 -5.72 2.07
C ALA A 30 -5.80 -6.68 2.57
N GLU A 31 -5.51 -7.61 3.48
CA GLU A 31 -6.52 -8.53 4.04
C GLU A 31 -7.70 -7.78 4.66
N ALA A 32 -7.43 -6.72 5.41
CA ALA A 32 -8.46 -5.93 6.10
C ALA A 32 -9.32 -5.06 5.16
N HIS A 33 -8.78 -4.64 4.01
CA HIS A 33 -9.37 -3.55 3.24
C HIS A 33 -9.52 -3.78 1.74
N MET A 34 -9.13 -4.94 1.19
CA MET A 34 -9.09 -5.20 -0.26
C MET A 34 -10.40 -4.86 -0.99
N ASP A 35 -11.54 -5.30 -0.46
CA ASP A 35 -12.85 -5.04 -1.07
C ASP A 35 -13.16 -3.53 -1.15
N ARG A 36 -12.98 -2.83 -0.03
CA ARG A 36 -13.24 -1.38 0.03
C ARG A 36 -12.20 -0.59 -0.76
N PHE A 37 -10.97 -1.08 -0.84
CA PHE A 37 -9.89 -0.46 -1.60
C PHE A 37 -10.20 -0.43 -3.10
N GLY A 38 -10.70 -1.52 -3.66
CA GLY A 38 -11.14 -1.54 -5.06
C GLY A 38 -12.25 -0.53 -5.36
N ARG A 39 -13.16 -0.29 -4.41
CA ARG A 39 -14.33 0.61 -4.59
C ARG A 39 -14.04 2.07 -4.26
N ARG A 40 -13.21 2.35 -3.25
CA ARG A 40 -12.88 3.69 -2.72
C ARG A 40 -11.39 3.77 -2.38
N PRO A 41 -10.50 3.76 -3.39
CA PRO A 41 -9.07 3.55 -3.16
C PRO A 41 -8.39 4.68 -2.39
N ALA A 42 -8.63 5.96 -2.73
CA ALA A 42 -8.01 7.09 -2.03
C ALA A 42 -8.42 7.16 -0.54
N ASP A 43 -9.71 7.06 -0.23
CA ASP A 43 -10.21 7.07 1.15
C ASP A 43 -9.70 5.88 1.95
N THR A 44 -9.67 4.71 1.33
CA THR A 44 -9.23 3.48 1.99
C THR A 44 -7.73 3.53 2.23
N PHE A 45 -6.95 4.02 1.27
CA PHE A 45 -5.52 4.22 1.45
C PHE A 45 -5.21 5.21 2.57
N ASN A 46 -5.93 6.33 2.66
CA ASN A 46 -5.74 7.29 3.76
C ASN A 46 -5.95 6.63 5.14
N ARG A 47 -6.95 5.74 5.25
CA ARG A 47 -7.18 4.96 6.49
C ARG A 47 -6.05 3.97 6.77
N ILE A 48 -5.59 3.25 5.74
CA ILE A 48 -4.45 2.32 5.85
C ILE A 48 -3.20 3.07 6.31
N HIS A 49 -2.87 4.18 5.66
CA HIS A 49 -1.70 5.00 5.97
C HIS A 49 -1.75 5.50 7.42
N LYS A 50 -2.89 6.06 7.86
CA LYS A 50 -3.06 6.48 9.26
C LYS A 50 -2.84 5.33 10.25
N ASN A 51 -3.43 4.16 9.96
CA ASN A 51 -3.27 2.97 10.81
C ASN A 51 -1.81 2.52 10.90
N ILE A 52 -1.08 2.55 9.78
CA ILE A 52 0.35 2.22 9.74
C ILE A 52 1.17 3.21 10.57
N MET A 53 0.90 4.51 10.44
CA MET A 53 1.66 5.55 11.14
C MET A 53 1.49 5.52 12.66
N GLU A 54 0.41 4.94 13.18
CA GLU A 54 0.26 4.65 14.61
C GLU A 54 1.36 3.71 15.13
N TYR A 55 1.98 2.90 14.26
CA TYR A 55 3.10 1.99 14.57
C TYR A 55 4.46 2.56 14.17
N SER A 56 4.55 3.84 13.83
CA SER A 56 5.82 4.49 13.44
C SER A 56 6.94 4.35 14.46
N TYR A 57 6.61 4.20 15.75
CA TYR A 57 7.57 3.93 16.82
C TYR A 57 8.31 2.57 16.67
N LYS A 58 7.82 1.66 15.81
CA LYS A 58 8.46 0.38 15.49
C LYS A 58 9.32 0.43 14.22
N PHE A 59 9.37 1.57 13.52
CA PHE A 59 10.04 1.63 12.23
C PHE A 59 11.55 1.58 12.43
N SER A 60 12.19 0.60 11.80
CA SER A 60 13.64 0.56 11.60
C SER A 60 13.99 1.15 10.22
N GLN A 61 15.27 1.11 9.84
CA GLN A 61 15.71 1.58 8.53
C GLN A 61 14.92 0.93 7.38
N LYS A 62 14.59 -0.38 7.47
CA LYS A 62 13.84 -1.08 6.43
C LYS A 62 12.41 -0.53 6.26
N GLU A 63 11.75 -0.19 7.36
CA GLU A 63 10.41 0.40 7.33
C GLU A 63 10.45 1.83 6.80
N LEU A 64 11.50 2.59 7.10
CA LEU A 64 11.72 3.93 6.53
C LEU A 64 12.00 3.86 5.02
N ASP A 65 12.72 2.84 4.55
CA ASP A 65 12.94 2.62 3.12
C ASP A 65 11.63 2.27 2.39
N LEU A 66 10.78 1.43 3.02
CA LEU A 66 9.43 1.15 2.49
C LEU A 66 8.55 2.40 2.49
N LEU A 67 8.61 3.22 3.53
CA LEU A 67 7.87 4.50 3.58
C LEU A 67 8.34 5.43 2.46
N SER A 68 9.65 5.49 2.20
CA SER A 68 10.21 6.28 1.09
C SER A 68 9.70 5.78 -0.27
N LYS A 69 9.66 4.46 -0.50
CA LYS A 69 9.06 3.87 -1.72
C LYS A 69 7.57 4.21 -1.84
N LEU A 70 6.84 4.21 -0.72
CA LEU A 70 5.43 4.61 -0.68
C LEU A 70 5.27 6.08 -1.09
N ASP A 71 6.10 6.98 -0.57
CA ASP A 71 6.10 8.41 -0.91
C ASP A 71 6.46 8.66 -2.38
N GLU A 72 7.42 7.92 -2.95
CA GLU A 72 7.73 7.97 -4.38
C GLU A 72 6.53 7.59 -5.26
N ILE A 73 5.82 6.52 -4.89
CA ILE A 73 4.61 6.10 -5.61
C ILE A 73 3.53 7.17 -5.47
N MET A 74 3.32 7.73 -4.27
CA MET A 74 2.36 8.82 -4.02
C MET A 74 2.68 10.06 -4.86
N ASN A 75 3.93 10.49 -4.91
CA ASN A 75 4.40 11.62 -5.72
C ASN A 75 4.28 11.36 -7.23
N SER A 76 4.21 10.09 -7.64
CA SER A 76 4.02 9.75 -9.05
C SER A 76 2.58 9.97 -9.53
N PHE A 77 1.58 10.11 -8.65
CA PHE A 77 0.19 10.33 -9.06
C PHE A 77 -0.01 11.73 -9.65
N ASP A 78 -0.73 11.80 -10.77
CA ASP A 78 -1.26 13.08 -11.25
C ASP A 78 -2.41 13.52 -10.34
N TYR A 79 -2.65 14.82 -10.22
CA TYR A 79 -3.65 15.41 -9.32
C TYR A 79 -5.02 14.73 -9.40
N GLU A 80 -5.47 14.36 -10.61
CA GLU A 80 -6.77 13.73 -10.81
C GLU A 80 -6.79 12.22 -10.59
N GLN A 81 -5.65 11.55 -10.50
CA GLN A 81 -5.60 10.08 -10.42
C GLN A 81 -5.85 9.56 -9.02
N PHE A 82 -5.44 10.29 -7.99
CA PHE A 82 -5.61 9.88 -6.60
C PHE A 82 -7.01 10.25 -6.07
N ASN A 83 -8.03 9.50 -6.51
CA ASN A 83 -9.43 9.76 -6.18
C ASN A 83 -10.18 8.46 -5.82
N ASN A 84 -11.48 8.54 -5.51
CA ASN A 84 -12.31 7.39 -5.15
C ASN A 84 -13.05 6.73 -6.32
N LYS A 85 -12.71 7.01 -7.59
CA LYS A 85 -13.25 6.24 -8.71
C LYS A 85 -12.84 4.77 -8.52
N PRO A 86 -13.73 3.79 -8.69
CA PRO A 86 -13.37 2.38 -8.54
C PRO A 86 -12.18 1.99 -9.41
N LEU A 87 -11.37 1.05 -8.93
CA LEU A 87 -10.25 0.46 -9.68
C LEU A 87 -10.77 -0.70 -10.53
N ALA A 88 -10.19 -0.86 -11.73
CA ALA A 88 -10.34 -2.11 -12.47
C ALA A 88 -9.49 -3.21 -11.82
N ASP A 89 -9.97 -4.45 -11.82
CA ASP A 89 -9.38 -5.61 -11.12
C ASP A 89 -7.89 -5.86 -11.41
N ARG A 90 -7.37 -5.34 -12.53
CA ARG A 90 -5.94 -5.38 -12.87
C ARG A 90 -5.03 -4.79 -11.79
N TYR A 91 -5.54 -3.97 -10.87
CA TYR A 91 -4.76 -3.51 -9.71
C TYR A 91 -4.30 -4.68 -8.81
N LEU A 92 -5.05 -5.79 -8.75
CA LEU A 92 -4.69 -6.99 -7.99
C LEU A 92 -3.46 -7.70 -8.56
N GLN A 93 -3.32 -7.71 -9.89
CA GLN A 93 -2.13 -8.27 -10.54
C GLN A 93 -0.88 -7.46 -10.18
N GLN A 94 -1.02 -6.13 -10.14
CA GLN A 94 0.06 -5.20 -9.80
C GLN A 94 0.43 -5.29 -8.32
N LEU A 95 -0.56 -5.46 -7.45
CA LEU A 95 -0.39 -5.75 -6.04
C LEU A 95 0.45 -7.03 -5.82
N GLY A 96 0.06 -8.14 -6.44
CA GLY A 96 0.77 -9.42 -6.31
C GLY A 96 2.20 -9.35 -6.86
N ALA A 97 2.38 -8.77 -8.04
CA ALA A 97 3.69 -8.62 -8.67
C ALA A 97 4.66 -7.78 -7.82
N TYR A 98 4.20 -6.63 -7.29
CA TYR A 98 5.07 -5.75 -6.53
C TYR A 98 5.40 -6.30 -5.14
N ARG A 99 4.48 -7.03 -4.48
CA ARG A 99 4.83 -7.77 -3.24
C ARG A 99 5.94 -8.80 -3.49
N HIS A 100 5.88 -9.51 -4.61
CA HIS A 100 6.91 -10.48 -4.98
C HIS A 100 8.28 -9.80 -5.22
N GLU A 101 8.28 -8.63 -5.84
CA GLU A 101 9.47 -7.80 -6.03
C GLU A 101 10.07 -7.35 -4.69
N LEU A 102 9.26 -6.76 -3.79
CA LEU A 102 9.72 -6.32 -2.47
C LEU A 102 10.31 -7.47 -1.63
N ARG A 103 9.72 -8.66 -1.70
CA ARG A 103 10.26 -9.84 -1.00
C ARG A 103 11.61 -10.28 -1.55
N LYS A 104 11.83 -10.15 -2.86
CA LYS A 104 13.15 -10.40 -3.47
C LYS A 104 14.19 -9.36 -3.06
N GLU A 105 13.76 -8.14 -2.77
CA GLU A 105 14.61 -7.08 -2.21
C GLU A 105 14.90 -7.27 -0.70
N GLY A 106 14.29 -8.27 -0.05
CA GLY A 106 14.55 -8.61 1.36
C GLY A 106 13.68 -7.86 2.37
N TYR A 107 12.49 -7.39 1.93
CA TYR A 107 11.43 -6.89 2.80
C TYR A 107 10.48 -7.98 3.28
#